data_AF-A0A2E5MCU8-F1
#
_entry.id   AF-A0A2E5MCU8-F1
#
_cell.length_a   1.000
_cell.length_b   1.000
_cell.length_c   1.000
_cell.angle_alpha   90.00
_cell.angle_beta   90.00
_cell.angle_gamma   90.00
#
_symmetry.space_group_name_H-M   'P 1'
#
loop_
_entity.id
_entity.type
_entity.pdbx_description
1 polymer ?
#
loop_
_entity_poly.entity_id
_entity_poly.type
_entity_poly.pdbx_seq_one_letter_code
_entity_poly.pdbx_strand_id
1 'polypeptide(L)'
;MEKRLIKRSIIYIVTLLILTSIGFTQRYGRSKKQKSNVEKFLLVPFTEAMDSDSIKIVTYIEIPFYTLQFVKKGELFSASYQASIGIKDKHGQDLAHQVWTDSIKVNSYTDSKSVVKNRKHFTIFNMPVGKKYEVVGELQDSDTRKKGILKKKIDLRDYTKRPTLMKPNFLLELAGEWGFKKGKIPTRGYRVREIGQGVDLNISGFVNPGAFEVDLFLTNGTAVDSLIQRFKGSGEKGYFNETIFIPSNKFSSLKNDFRIVLNQKKSTDEKKVSFITYKPGVSNFVHNIDLALKQMKYVMTNEERVSLKGQSKKNKEQIFYTLWKERDPTPTTEYNELMEEYYGRVWYTNEHFDAWQPGWETDRGMIYILFGPPDEIQRTNPSTSTASLYQVWSYYKISKQFVFRDQNGFGDYRLDTPFLGAGL
;
A
#
# COMPACT_ATOMS: atom_id res chain seq x y z
N MET A 1 54.11 -3.51 -48.25
CA MET A 1 53.76 -3.77 -46.83
C MET A 1 52.82 -2.70 -46.24
N GLU A 2 52.85 -1.46 -46.75
CA GLU A 2 52.12 -0.31 -46.18
C GLU A 2 50.59 -0.33 -46.36
N LYS A 3 50.05 -0.84 -47.47
CA LYS A 3 48.58 -0.86 -47.70
C LYS A 3 47.81 -1.77 -46.71
N ARG A 4 48.48 -2.75 -46.08
CA ARG A 4 47.87 -3.65 -45.08
C ARG A 4 47.85 -3.03 -43.67
N LEU A 5 48.81 -2.14 -43.37
CA LEU A 5 48.85 -1.39 -42.11
C LEU A 5 47.76 -0.31 -42.07
N ILE A 6 47.56 0.43 -43.17
CA ILE A 6 46.55 1.49 -43.25
C ILE A 6 45.12 0.93 -43.10
N LYS A 7 44.82 -0.23 -43.71
CA LYS A 7 43.52 -0.90 -43.53
C LYS A 7 43.27 -1.39 -42.10
N ARG A 8 44.31 -1.82 -41.36
CA ARG A 8 44.17 -2.21 -39.96
C ARG A 8 43.97 -0.99 -39.05
N SER A 9 44.69 0.11 -39.29
CA SER A 9 44.52 1.34 -38.51
C SER A 9 43.14 1.98 -38.68
N ILE A 10 42.56 1.94 -39.88
CA ILE A 10 41.19 2.44 -40.12
C ILE A 10 40.15 1.56 -39.41
N ILE A 11 40.34 0.24 -39.36
CA ILE A 11 39.44 -0.68 -38.63
C ILE A 11 39.51 -0.43 -37.12
N TYR A 12 40.68 -0.14 -36.56
CA TYR A 12 40.84 0.20 -35.15
C TYR A 12 40.25 1.57 -34.81
N ILE A 13 40.35 2.57 -35.69
CA ILE A 13 39.75 3.89 -35.46
C ILE A 13 38.21 3.83 -35.55
N VAL A 14 37.66 3.00 -36.45
CA VAL A 14 36.21 2.79 -36.54
C VAL A 14 35.67 1.96 -35.37
N THR A 15 36.40 0.95 -34.88
CA THR A 15 35.99 0.24 -33.65
C THR A 15 36.14 1.10 -32.39
N LEU A 16 37.13 2.00 -32.32
CA LEU A 16 37.29 2.93 -31.19
C LEU A 16 36.16 3.99 -31.18
N LEU A 17 35.73 4.50 -32.34
CA LEU A 17 34.61 5.44 -32.45
C LEU A 17 33.26 4.79 -32.08
N ILE A 18 33.06 3.50 -32.41
CA ILE A 18 31.86 2.76 -32.01
C ILE A 18 31.89 2.47 -30.48
N LEU A 19 33.06 2.20 -29.90
CA LEU A 19 33.21 2.01 -28.45
C LEU A 19 33.05 3.31 -27.63
N THR A 20 33.39 4.48 -28.17
CA THR A 20 33.13 5.77 -27.49
C THR A 20 31.67 6.20 -27.54
N SER A 21 30.88 5.72 -28.50
CA SER A 21 29.43 5.97 -28.56
C SER A 21 28.62 5.15 -27.54
N ILE A 22 29.25 4.17 -26.88
CA ILE A 22 28.64 3.33 -25.83
C ILE A 22 29.01 3.85 -24.41
N GLY A 23 29.94 4.80 -24.30
CA GLY A 23 30.48 5.28 -23.02
C GLY A 23 29.85 6.56 -22.43
N PHE A 24 28.98 7.27 -23.15
CA PHE A 24 28.31 8.49 -22.66
C PHE A 24 26.79 8.32 -22.63
N THR A 25 26.31 7.28 -21.94
CA THR A 25 24.98 7.39 -21.34
C THR A 25 25.16 7.95 -19.94
N GLN A 26 25.21 9.27 -19.85
CA GLN A 26 25.03 9.97 -18.59
C GLN A 26 23.84 9.35 -17.86
N ARG A 27 24.05 9.00 -16.58
CA ARG A 27 22.99 8.82 -15.59
C ARG A 27 22.25 10.15 -15.38
N TYR A 28 21.59 10.65 -16.41
CA TYR A 28 20.43 11.49 -16.22
C TYR A 28 19.34 10.56 -15.69
N GLY A 29 18.91 10.82 -14.44
CA GLY A 29 17.91 10.02 -13.76
C GLY A 29 16.76 9.72 -14.72
N ARG A 30 16.37 8.45 -14.82
CA ARG A 30 15.12 8.06 -15.48
C ARG A 30 14.01 8.93 -14.89
N SER A 31 13.64 9.99 -15.59
CA SER A 31 12.34 10.62 -15.43
C SER A 31 11.34 9.47 -15.50
N LYS A 32 10.64 9.19 -14.39
CA LYS A 32 9.56 8.21 -14.38
C LYS A 32 8.60 8.66 -15.47
N LYS A 33 8.56 7.93 -16.59
CA LYS A 33 7.62 8.18 -17.70
C LYS A 33 6.25 8.40 -17.08
N GLN A 34 5.68 9.59 -17.29
CA GLN A 34 4.42 9.97 -16.67
C GLN A 34 3.37 8.96 -17.11
N LYS A 35 2.85 8.19 -16.15
CA LYS A 35 1.88 7.12 -16.45
C LYS A 35 0.65 7.71 -17.12
N SER A 36 0.19 7.06 -18.18
CA SER A 36 -1.08 7.40 -18.82
C SER A 36 -2.24 7.23 -17.83
N ASN A 37 -3.32 7.99 -17.97
CA ASN A 37 -4.49 7.84 -17.09
C ASN A 37 -5.08 6.43 -17.16
N VAL A 38 -5.04 5.79 -18.33
CA VAL A 38 -5.46 4.41 -18.55
C VAL A 38 -4.55 3.39 -17.82
N GLU A 39 -3.39 3.77 -17.28
CA GLU A 39 -2.54 2.90 -16.45
C GLU A 39 -2.83 2.99 -14.95
N LYS A 40 -3.81 3.82 -14.55
CA LYS A 40 -4.18 4.07 -13.15
C LYS A 40 -5.37 3.24 -12.66
N PHE A 41 -5.85 2.26 -13.47
CA PHE A 41 -6.78 1.24 -12.98
C PHE A 41 -6.12 0.36 -11.92
N LEU A 42 -6.91 -0.46 -11.22
CA LEU A 42 -6.40 -1.40 -10.22
C LEU A 42 -6.59 -2.84 -10.70
N LEU A 43 -5.55 -3.65 -10.49
CA LEU A 43 -5.58 -5.10 -10.68
C LEU A 43 -5.42 -5.78 -9.32
N VAL A 44 -6.45 -6.50 -8.90
CA VAL A 44 -6.59 -6.98 -7.51
C VAL A 44 -6.95 -8.46 -7.50
N PRO A 45 -5.96 -9.36 -7.35
CA PRO A 45 -6.23 -10.78 -7.10
C PRO A 45 -6.51 -11.04 -5.61
N PHE A 46 -7.46 -11.92 -5.35
CA PHE A 46 -7.75 -12.56 -4.06
C PHE A 46 -7.70 -14.07 -4.25
N THR A 47 -7.37 -14.81 -3.19
CA THR A 47 -7.15 -16.26 -3.27
C THR A 47 -7.81 -16.97 -2.10
N GLU A 48 -8.45 -18.12 -2.36
CA GLU A 48 -8.94 -19.03 -1.33
C GLU A 48 -8.77 -20.48 -1.76
N ALA A 49 -8.61 -21.38 -0.78
CA ALA A 49 -8.53 -22.81 -1.06
C ALA A 49 -9.88 -23.29 -1.60
N MET A 50 -9.84 -24.08 -2.67
CA MET A 50 -11.04 -24.58 -3.35
C MET A 50 -11.12 -26.10 -3.32
N ASP A 51 -9.99 -26.76 -3.50
CA ASP A 51 -9.81 -28.21 -3.42
C ASP A 51 -8.48 -28.51 -2.71
N SER A 52 -8.18 -29.79 -2.52
CA SER A 52 -6.95 -30.32 -1.93
C SER A 52 -5.68 -29.92 -2.66
N ASP A 53 -5.72 -29.62 -3.96
CA ASP A 53 -4.55 -29.30 -4.79
C ASP A 53 -4.71 -28.02 -5.61
N SER A 54 -5.84 -27.31 -5.45
CA SER A 54 -6.17 -26.15 -6.26
C SER A 54 -6.66 -24.96 -5.44
N ILE A 55 -6.29 -23.77 -5.93
CA ILE A 55 -6.63 -22.48 -5.34
C ILE A 55 -7.52 -21.74 -6.33
N LYS A 56 -8.63 -21.21 -5.83
CA LYS A 56 -9.46 -20.26 -6.55
C LYS A 56 -8.82 -18.89 -6.46
N ILE A 57 -8.54 -18.28 -7.60
CA ILE A 57 -8.01 -16.92 -7.74
C ILE A 57 -9.10 -16.05 -8.35
N VAL A 58 -9.69 -15.17 -7.53
CA VAL A 58 -10.68 -14.19 -7.99
C VAL A 58 -9.95 -12.88 -8.25
N THR A 59 -9.90 -12.43 -9.51
CA THR A 59 -9.19 -11.21 -9.88
C THR A 59 -10.15 -10.14 -10.37
N TYR A 60 -10.03 -8.95 -9.80
CA TYR A 60 -10.77 -7.76 -10.22
C TYR A 60 -9.90 -6.81 -11.03
N ILE A 61 -10.53 -6.20 -12.03
CA ILE A 61 -10.08 -4.96 -12.64
C ILE A 61 -11.05 -3.85 -12.19
N GLU A 62 -10.54 -2.85 -11.49
CA GLU A 62 -11.31 -1.68 -11.05
C GLU A 62 -10.85 -0.46 -11.83
N ILE A 63 -11.79 0.18 -12.52
CA ILE A 63 -11.59 1.23 -13.50
C ILE A 63 -12.25 2.51 -12.97
N PRO A 64 -11.50 3.39 -12.27
CA PRO A 64 -12.00 4.70 -11.88
C PRO A 64 -12.38 5.53 -13.11
N PHE A 65 -13.43 6.35 -13.01
CA PHE A 65 -13.95 7.06 -14.19
C PHE A 65 -12.93 8.01 -14.79
N TYR A 66 -12.13 8.69 -13.96
CA TYR A 66 -11.06 9.59 -14.43
C TYR A 66 -9.97 8.90 -15.29
N THR A 67 -9.89 7.56 -15.29
CA THR A 67 -8.92 6.82 -16.11
C THR A 67 -9.30 6.78 -17.59
N LEU A 68 -10.58 6.97 -17.90
CA LEU A 68 -11.14 6.90 -19.24
C LEU A 68 -11.34 8.30 -19.84
N GLN A 69 -11.33 8.36 -21.16
CA GLN A 69 -11.74 9.54 -21.91
C GLN A 69 -13.25 9.52 -22.09
N PHE A 70 -13.93 10.48 -21.48
CA PHE A 70 -15.33 10.72 -21.74
C PHE A 70 -15.49 11.69 -22.91
N VAL A 71 -16.45 11.40 -23.79
CA VAL A 71 -16.87 12.23 -24.91
C VAL A 71 -18.29 12.70 -24.67
N LYS A 72 -18.55 13.99 -24.89
CA LYS A 72 -19.90 14.55 -24.81
C LYS A 72 -20.74 14.05 -25.99
N LYS A 73 -21.91 13.48 -25.70
CA LYS A 73 -22.91 13.02 -26.67
C LYS A 73 -24.27 13.59 -26.28
N GLY A 74 -24.66 14.69 -26.93
CA GLY A 74 -25.84 15.47 -26.50
C GLY A 74 -25.64 16.04 -25.09
N GLU A 75 -26.60 15.78 -24.21
CA GLU A 75 -26.57 16.20 -22.80
C GLU A 75 -25.77 15.26 -21.88
N LEU A 76 -25.28 14.13 -22.40
CA LEU A 76 -24.58 13.11 -21.61
C LEU A 76 -23.09 13.07 -21.94
N PHE A 77 -22.31 12.48 -21.03
CA PHE A 77 -20.92 12.10 -21.27
C PHE A 77 -20.84 10.57 -21.31
N SER A 78 -20.16 10.02 -22.32
CA SER A 78 -19.95 8.58 -22.46
C SER A 78 -18.48 8.24 -22.65
N ALA A 79 -18.03 7.16 -22.02
CA ALA A 79 -16.73 6.54 -22.28
C ALA A 79 -16.94 5.06 -22.61
N SER A 80 -16.23 4.54 -23.61
CA SER A 80 -16.25 3.11 -23.95
C SER A 80 -14.85 2.52 -23.84
N TYR A 81 -14.75 1.27 -23.42
CA TYR A 81 -13.46 0.63 -23.19
C TYR A 81 -13.52 -0.88 -23.41
N GLN A 82 -12.35 -1.46 -23.64
CA GLN A 82 -12.13 -2.89 -23.58
C GLN A 82 -11.22 -3.17 -22.38
N ALA A 83 -11.65 -4.08 -21.51
CA ALA A 83 -10.89 -4.53 -20.36
C ALA A 83 -10.61 -6.02 -20.49
N SER A 84 -9.48 -6.48 -19.96
CA SER A 84 -9.21 -7.91 -19.90
C SER A 84 -8.35 -8.31 -18.71
N ILE A 85 -8.52 -9.55 -18.28
CA ILE A 85 -7.71 -10.19 -17.26
C ILE A 85 -7.28 -11.56 -17.79
N GLY A 86 -5.97 -11.79 -17.87
CA GLY A 86 -5.37 -13.09 -18.16
C GLY A 86 -4.51 -13.58 -17.01
N ILE A 87 -4.20 -14.87 -17.02
CA ILE A 87 -3.24 -15.50 -16.12
C ILE A 87 -2.21 -16.29 -16.92
N LYS A 88 -0.94 -16.08 -16.59
CA LYS A 88 0.21 -16.70 -17.23
C LYS A 88 0.96 -17.59 -16.27
N ASP A 89 1.64 -18.60 -16.79
CA ASP A 89 2.56 -19.44 -16.02
C ASP A 89 3.94 -18.75 -15.80
N LYS A 90 4.88 -19.46 -15.17
CA LYS A 90 6.25 -18.97 -14.93
C LYS A 90 7.07 -18.74 -16.20
N HIS A 91 6.68 -19.34 -17.33
CA HIS A 91 7.34 -19.21 -18.63
C HIS A 91 6.70 -18.11 -19.50
N GLY A 92 5.62 -17.50 -19.02
CA GLY A 92 4.88 -16.46 -19.74
C GLY A 92 3.79 -16.99 -20.68
N GLN A 93 3.55 -18.31 -20.68
CA GLN A 93 2.47 -18.93 -21.44
C GLN A 93 1.11 -18.50 -20.87
N ASP A 94 0.20 -18.05 -21.73
CA ASP A 94 -1.17 -17.74 -21.32
C ASP A 94 -1.93 -19.03 -21.00
N LEU A 95 -2.46 -19.10 -19.78
CA LEU A 95 -3.24 -20.25 -19.30
C LEU A 95 -4.74 -20.02 -19.46
N ALA A 96 -5.20 -18.79 -19.20
CA ALA A 96 -6.60 -18.40 -19.37
C ALA A 96 -6.71 -16.87 -19.51
N HIS A 97 -7.82 -16.43 -20.10
CA HIS A 97 -8.08 -15.02 -20.35
C HIS A 97 -9.58 -14.73 -20.42
N GLN A 98 -9.98 -13.54 -19.96
CA GLN A 98 -11.33 -13.02 -20.04
C GLN A 98 -11.31 -11.58 -20.53
N VAL A 99 -12.21 -11.23 -21.46
CA VAL A 99 -12.34 -9.90 -22.06
C VAL A 99 -13.75 -9.36 -21.83
N TRP A 100 -13.85 -8.06 -21.58
CA TRP A 100 -15.10 -7.29 -21.54
C TRP A 100 -15.01 -6.09 -22.47
N THR A 101 -16.10 -5.80 -23.15
CA THR A 101 -16.33 -4.52 -23.84
C THR A 101 -17.53 -3.86 -23.17
N ASP A 102 -17.37 -2.64 -22.68
CA ASP A 102 -18.38 -1.97 -21.87
C ASP A 102 -18.31 -0.44 -22.05
N SER A 103 -19.37 0.25 -21.62
CA SER A 103 -19.46 1.70 -21.67
C SER A 103 -20.08 2.29 -20.42
N ILE A 104 -19.66 3.51 -20.08
CA ILE A 104 -20.16 4.27 -18.92
C ILE A 104 -20.80 5.54 -19.44
N LYS A 105 -22.00 5.85 -18.94
CA LYS A 105 -22.73 7.08 -19.22
C LYS A 105 -22.93 7.86 -17.92
N VAL A 106 -22.68 9.16 -17.95
CA VAL A 106 -22.88 10.07 -16.81
C VAL A 106 -23.51 11.38 -17.29
N ASN A 107 -24.25 12.03 -16.40
CA ASN A 107 -25.01 13.25 -16.73
C ASN A 107 -24.20 14.54 -16.49
N SER A 108 -23.06 14.47 -15.82
CA SER A 108 -22.25 15.65 -15.47
C SER A 108 -20.78 15.46 -15.81
N TYR A 109 -20.11 16.57 -16.10
CA TYR A 109 -18.66 16.58 -16.31
C TYR A 109 -17.90 16.18 -15.04
N THR A 110 -18.39 16.58 -13.86
CA THR A 110 -17.77 16.22 -12.57
C THR A 110 -17.74 14.72 -12.35
N ASP A 111 -18.82 14.01 -12.70
CA ASP A 111 -18.87 12.56 -12.64
C ASP A 111 -17.86 11.90 -13.58
N SER A 112 -17.67 12.47 -14.78
CA SER A 112 -16.71 11.96 -15.76
C SER A 112 -15.25 12.01 -15.26
N LYS A 113 -14.97 12.87 -14.28
CA LYS A 113 -13.65 13.04 -13.66
C LYS A 113 -13.60 12.50 -12.23
N SER A 114 -14.63 11.78 -11.79
CA SER A 114 -14.70 11.28 -10.42
C SER A 114 -13.56 10.32 -10.10
N VAL A 115 -12.89 10.57 -8.98
CA VAL A 115 -11.87 9.69 -8.39
C VAL A 115 -12.45 8.58 -7.52
N VAL A 116 -13.73 8.70 -7.17
CA VAL A 116 -14.44 7.75 -6.29
C VAL A 116 -15.28 6.77 -7.10
N LYS A 117 -15.99 7.26 -8.13
CA LYS A 117 -16.80 6.41 -9.01
C LYS A 117 -15.88 5.53 -9.87
N ASN A 118 -16.22 4.26 -9.92
CA ASN A 118 -15.46 3.27 -10.67
C ASN A 118 -16.37 2.16 -11.20
N ARG A 119 -15.87 1.45 -12.21
CA ARG A 119 -16.48 0.24 -12.77
C ARG A 119 -15.59 -0.95 -12.45
N LYS A 120 -16.20 -2.08 -12.07
CA LYS A 120 -15.48 -3.31 -11.71
C LYS A 120 -15.89 -4.44 -12.66
N HIS A 121 -14.91 -5.19 -13.13
CA HIS A 121 -15.09 -6.52 -13.72
C HIS A 121 -14.23 -7.52 -12.95
N PHE A 122 -14.60 -8.80 -12.99
CA PHE A 122 -13.80 -9.84 -12.36
C PHE A 122 -13.91 -11.16 -13.09
N THR A 123 -12.88 -12.00 -12.92
CA THR A 123 -12.87 -13.38 -13.40
C THR A 123 -12.27 -14.30 -12.35
N ILE A 124 -12.52 -15.60 -12.49
CA ILE A 124 -12.09 -16.64 -11.57
C ILE A 124 -11.16 -17.60 -12.31
N PHE A 125 -9.99 -17.88 -11.74
CA PHE A 125 -9.07 -18.89 -12.22
C PHE A 125 -8.84 -19.96 -11.15
N ASN A 126 -8.91 -21.23 -11.53
CA ASN A 126 -8.67 -22.35 -10.62
C ASN A 126 -7.30 -22.94 -10.92
N MET A 127 -6.31 -22.63 -10.09
CA MET A 127 -4.91 -22.91 -10.37
C MET A 127 -4.33 -23.94 -9.39
N PRO A 128 -3.54 -24.91 -9.89
CA PRO A 128 -2.81 -25.83 -9.02
C PRO A 128 -1.85 -25.12 -8.07
N VAL A 129 -1.73 -25.66 -6.85
CA VAL A 129 -0.69 -25.26 -5.88
C VAL A 129 0.72 -25.62 -6.38
N GLY A 130 1.75 -25.12 -5.71
CA GLY A 130 3.15 -25.49 -6.02
C GLY A 130 3.79 -24.71 -7.18
N LYS A 131 3.04 -23.79 -7.80
CA LYS A 131 3.50 -23.03 -8.98
C LYS A 131 3.45 -21.51 -8.75
N LYS A 132 4.10 -20.78 -9.65
CA LYS A 132 4.00 -19.31 -9.75
C LYS A 132 3.16 -18.94 -10.96
N TYR A 133 2.38 -17.89 -10.80
CA TYR A 133 1.54 -17.34 -11.86
C TYR A 133 1.73 -15.82 -11.95
N GLU A 134 1.46 -15.24 -13.11
CA GLU A 134 1.36 -13.81 -13.32
C GLU A 134 -0.02 -13.46 -13.87
N VAL A 135 -0.80 -12.71 -13.10
CA VAL A 135 -2.06 -12.16 -13.58
C VAL A 135 -1.78 -10.86 -14.31
N VAL A 136 -2.31 -10.72 -15.51
CA VAL A 136 -2.14 -9.58 -16.41
C VAL A 136 -3.49 -8.94 -16.64
N GLY A 137 -3.64 -7.71 -16.19
CA GLY A 137 -4.81 -6.87 -16.46
C GLY A 137 -4.48 -5.88 -17.55
N GLU A 138 -5.42 -5.65 -18.44
CA GLU A 138 -5.30 -4.68 -19.52
C GLU A 138 -6.57 -3.84 -19.62
N LEU A 139 -6.38 -2.55 -19.82
CA LEU A 139 -7.45 -1.60 -20.08
C LEU A 139 -7.10 -0.81 -21.34
N GLN A 140 -8.00 -0.78 -22.30
CA GLN A 140 -7.91 0.05 -23.49
C GLN A 140 -9.11 0.98 -23.57
N ASP A 141 -8.83 2.27 -23.60
CA ASP A 141 -9.82 3.30 -23.86
C ASP A 141 -10.17 3.32 -25.35
N SER A 142 -11.46 3.27 -25.70
CA SER A 142 -11.89 3.09 -27.09
C SER A 142 -11.69 4.35 -27.93
N ASP A 143 -11.85 5.53 -27.33
CA ASP A 143 -11.76 6.82 -28.01
C ASP A 143 -10.30 7.23 -28.27
N THR A 144 -9.44 7.14 -27.26
CA THR A 144 -8.02 7.51 -27.37
C THR A 144 -7.13 6.38 -27.87
N ARG A 145 -7.65 5.15 -27.90
CA ARG A 145 -6.92 3.90 -28.19
C ARG A 145 -5.75 3.62 -27.24
N LYS A 146 -5.56 4.44 -26.21
CA LYS A 146 -4.48 4.27 -25.22
C LYS A 146 -4.75 3.02 -24.40
N LYS A 147 -3.69 2.30 -24.13
CA LYS A 147 -3.70 1.02 -23.41
C LYS A 147 -2.84 1.11 -22.16
N GLY A 148 -3.37 0.62 -21.05
CA GLY A 148 -2.65 0.39 -19.81
C GLY A 148 -2.57 -1.09 -19.51
N ILE A 149 -1.43 -1.54 -18.99
CA ILE A 149 -1.20 -2.93 -18.60
C ILE A 149 -0.67 -2.96 -17.17
N LEU A 150 -1.29 -3.77 -16.32
CA LEU A 150 -0.82 -4.06 -14.97
C LEU A 150 -0.56 -5.54 -14.82
N LYS A 151 0.47 -5.88 -14.03
CA LYS A 151 0.87 -7.26 -13.76
C LYS A 151 0.94 -7.49 -12.25
N LYS A 152 0.48 -8.65 -11.81
CA LYS A 152 0.54 -9.10 -10.41
C LYS A 152 1.05 -10.54 -10.37
N LYS A 153 2.18 -10.74 -9.67
CA LYS A 153 2.73 -12.07 -9.41
C LYS A 153 1.97 -12.73 -8.27
N ILE A 154 1.65 -14.00 -8.44
CA ILE A 154 1.01 -14.86 -7.43
C ILE A 154 1.93 -16.05 -7.21
N ASP A 155 2.41 -16.22 -5.98
CA ASP A 155 3.28 -17.34 -5.61
C ASP A 155 2.47 -18.35 -4.78
N LEU A 156 2.20 -19.53 -5.36
CA LEU A 156 1.43 -20.58 -4.71
C LEU A 156 2.32 -21.75 -4.26
N ARG A 157 3.65 -21.57 -4.26
CA ARG A 157 4.60 -22.65 -3.94
C ARG A 157 4.51 -23.12 -2.50
N ASP A 158 4.26 -22.21 -1.57
CA ASP A 158 4.19 -22.55 -0.14
C ASP A 158 2.93 -23.35 0.22
N TYR A 159 1.92 -23.37 -0.65
CA TYR A 159 0.65 -24.08 -0.42
C TYR A 159 0.69 -25.58 -0.70
N THR A 160 1.87 -26.15 -0.99
CA THR A 160 2.08 -27.61 -0.99
C THR A 160 2.35 -28.15 0.41
N LYS A 161 2.76 -27.29 1.34
CA LYS A 161 3.03 -27.65 2.74
C LYS A 161 1.71 -27.78 3.51
N ARG A 162 1.65 -28.72 4.46
CA ARG A 162 0.45 -28.99 5.27
C ARG A 162 0.84 -29.22 6.73
N PRO A 163 0.14 -28.61 7.70
CA PRO A 163 -0.92 -27.61 7.53
C PRO A 163 -0.37 -26.28 7.02
N THR A 164 -1.16 -25.52 6.26
CA THR A 164 -0.83 -24.13 5.93
C THR A 164 -2.08 -23.28 5.72
N LEU A 165 -2.00 -22.02 6.13
CA LEU A 165 -3.02 -21.00 5.98
C LEU A 165 -2.76 -20.16 4.73
N MET A 166 -3.83 -19.88 4.00
CA MET A 166 -3.83 -18.84 2.99
C MET A 166 -4.01 -17.47 3.65
N LYS A 167 -3.67 -16.41 2.91
CA LYS A 167 -3.99 -15.05 3.37
C LYS A 167 -5.52 -14.90 3.45
N PRO A 168 -6.10 -14.59 4.62
CA PRO A 168 -7.54 -14.40 4.75
C PRO A 168 -8.06 -13.23 3.90
N ASN A 169 -9.31 -13.34 3.45
CA ASN A 169 -9.99 -12.29 2.69
C ASN A 169 -11.10 -11.67 3.56
N PHE A 170 -11.11 -10.33 3.67
CA PHE A 170 -12.25 -9.63 4.24
C PHE A 170 -13.32 -9.45 3.18
N LEU A 171 -14.58 -9.73 3.50
CA LEU A 171 -15.71 -9.56 2.60
C LEU A 171 -16.72 -8.58 3.22
N LEU A 172 -17.17 -7.62 2.40
CA LEU A 172 -18.16 -6.62 2.76
C LEU A 172 -19.48 -6.91 2.05
N GLU A 173 -20.57 -6.42 2.61
CA GLU A 173 -21.88 -6.45 1.96
C GLU A 173 -21.89 -5.57 0.71
N LEU A 174 -22.21 -6.17 -0.43
CA LEU A 174 -22.49 -5.47 -1.68
C LEU A 174 -23.35 -6.36 -2.57
N ALA A 175 -24.58 -5.92 -2.85
CA ALA A 175 -25.51 -6.66 -3.69
C ALA A 175 -24.90 -7.05 -5.04
N GLY A 176 -25.16 -8.28 -5.49
CA GLY A 176 -24.65 -8.83 -6.74
C GLY A 176 -23.74 -10.05 -6.56
N GLU A 177 -23.18 -10.51 -7.67
CA GLU A 177 -22.22 -11.60 -7.72
C GLU A 177 -20.81 -11.05 -7.83
N TRP A 178 -19.94 -11.49 -6.92
CA TRP A 178 -18.55 -11.02 -6.86
C TRP A 178 -17.56 -12.18 -6.79
N GLY A 179 -17.90 -13.41 -7.15
CA GLY A 179 -16.96 -14.54 -7.16
C GLY A 179 -16.60 -15.15 -5.79
N PHE A 180 -17.24 -14.63 -4.73
CA PHE A 180 -17.26 -15.20 -3.38
C PHE A 180 -18.70 -15.63 -3.06
N LYS A 181 -19.17 -15.45 -1.82
CA LYS A 181 -20.58 -15.61 -1.48
C LYS A 181 -21.41 -14.54 -2.17
N LYS A 182 -22.64 -14.88 -2.57
CA LYS A 182 -23.61 -13.92 -3.13
C LYS A 182 -23.78 -12.73 -2.18
N GLY A 183 -23.75 -11.52 -2.72
CA GLY A 183 -23.84 -10.29 -1.93
C GLY A 183 -22.57 -9.91 -1.17
N LYS A 184 -21.44 -10.59 -1.40
CA LYS A 184 -20.19 -10.35 -0.67
C LYS A 184 -19.05 -9.98 -1.60
N ILE A 185 -18.52 -8.76 -1.49
CA ILE A 185 -17.37 -8.29 -2.25
C ILE A 185 -16.11 -8.31 -1.37
N PRO A 186 -14.96 -8.80 -1.87
CA PRO A 186 -13.73 -8.78 -1.09
C PRO A 186 -13.13 -7.38 -1.00
N THR A 187 -12.40 -7.14 0.08
CA THR A 187 -11.60 -5.95 0.31
C THR A 187 -10.23 -6.34 0.84
N ARG A 188 -9.23 -5.50 0.58
CA ARG A 188 -7.90 -5.65 1.19
C ARG A 188 -7.88 -5.24 2.67
N GLY A 189 -9.02 -4.79 3.21
CA GLY A 189 -9.12 -4.30 4.57
C GLY A 189 -8.36 -3.00 4.78
N TYR A 190 -8.15 -2.19 3.74
CA TYR A 190 -7.45 -0.92 3.84
C TYR A 190 -8.42 0.23 3.58
N ARG A 191 -8.58 1.11 4.57
CA ARG A 191 -9.43 2.33 4.51
C ARG A 191 -10.87 2.04 4.11
N VAL A 192 -11.47 1.06 4.77
CA VAL A 192 -12.88 0.72 4.54
C VAL A 192 -13.78 1.77 5.17
N ARG A 193 -14.61 2.45 4.37
CA ARG A 193 -15.50 3.53 4.83
C ARG A 193 -16.69 3.01 5.65
N GLU A 194 -17.33 1.96 5.17
CA GLU A 194 -18.55 1.41 5.78
C GLU A 194 -18.41 -0.10 5.96
N ILE A 195 -18.81 -0.59 7.13
CA ILE A 195 -18.82 -2.02 7.48
C ILE A 195 -20.21 -2.53 7.85
N GLY A 196 -21.25 -1.69 7.78
CA GLY A 196 -22.62 -2.08 8.14
C GLY A 196 -22.70 -2.76 9.51
N GLN A 197 -23.29 -3.97 9.53
CA GLN A 197 -23.40 -4.79 10.75
C GLN A 197 -22.08 -5.49 11.13
N GLY A 198 -21.12 -5.62 10.20
CA GLY A 198 -19.88 -6.34 10.42
C GLY A 198 -19.19 -6.73 9.12
N VAL A 199 -18.09 -7.47 9.25
CA VAL A 199 -17.24 -7.90 8.14
C VAL A 199 -17.10 -9.41 8.19
N ASP A 200 -17.25 -10.07 7.05
CA ASP A 200 -16.95 -11.50 6.94
C ASP A 200 -15.44 -11.69 6.75
N LEU A 201 -14.84 -12.57 7.54
CA LEU A 201 -13.46 -13.01 7.37
C LEU A 201 -13.47 -14.42 6.78
N ASN A 202 -13.08 -14.52 5.51
CA ASN A 202 -12.86 -15.79 4.84
C ASN A 202 -11.46 -16.32 5.18
N ILE A 203 -11.41 -17.49 5.81
CA ILE A 203 -10.20 -18.19 6.24
C ILE A 203 -10.15 -19.54 5.53
N SER A 204 -9.09 -19.78 4.77
CA SER A 204 -8.90 -21.02 4.04
C SER A 204 -7.45 -21.50 4.12
N GLY A 205 -7.25 -22.79 3.86
CA GLY A 205 -5.94 -23.41 3.99
C GLY A 205 -5.94 -24.89 3.58
N PHE A 206 -4.75 -25.48 3.61
CA PHE A 206 -4.52 -26.88 3.29
C PHE A 206 -4.11 -27.63 4.55
N VAL A 207 -4.67 -28.82 4.74
CA VAL A 207 -4.49 -29.64 5.95
C VAL A 207 -4.27 -31.10 5.57
N ASN A 208 -3.67 -31.87 6.47
CA ASN A 208 -3.59 -33.32 6.34
C ASN A 208 -4.90 -33.98 6.82
N PRO A 209 -5.18 -35.24 6.47
CA PRO A 209 -6.27 -36.00 7.08
C PRO A 209 -6.22 -36.01 8.61
N GLY A 210 -7.40 -36.00 9.24
CA GLY A 210 -7.58 -35.83 10.68
C GLY A 210 -8.01 -34.44 11.14
N ALA A 211 -8.27 -34.31 12.44
CA ALA A 211 -8.80 -33.08 13.04
C ALA A 211 -7.79 -31.92 12.98
N PHE A 212 -8.31 -30.71 12.79
CA PHE A 212 -7.57 -29.45 12.92
C PHE A 212 -8.38 -28.44 13.72
N GLU A 213 -7.69 -27.44 14.26
CA GLU A 213 -8.29 -26.32 14.99
C GLU A 213 -7.74 -25.00 14.44
N VAL A 214 -8.61 -23.99 14.34
CA VAL A 214 -8.22 -22.63 13.95
C VAL A 214 -8.65 -21.66 15.03
N ASP A 215 -7.68 -20.89 15.51
CA ASP A 215 -7.86 -19.81 16.47
C ASP A 215 -7.75 -18.46 15.76
N LEU A 216 -8.72 -17.59 16.04
CA LEU A 216 -8.75 -16.22 15.55
C LEU A 216 -8.59 -15.27 16.73
N PHE A 217 -7.48 -14.55 16.73
CA PHE A 217 -7.21 -13.50 17.71
C PHE A 217 -7.35 -12.12 17.07
N LEU A 218 -7.75 -11.15 17.89
CA LEU A 218 -7.92 -9.76 17.52
C LEU A 218 -7.16 -8.86 18.49
N THR A 219 -6.35 -7.98 17.92
CA THR A 219 -5.60 -6.93 18.61
C THR A 219 -6.09 -5.56 18.14
N ASN A 220 -6.60 -4.75 19.07
CA ASN A 220 -7.13 -3.41 18.79
C ASN A 220 -6.25 -2.34 19.45
N GLY A 221 -5.29 -1.78 18.70
CA GLY A 221 -4.48 -0.61 19.05
C GLY A 221 -3.61 -0.68 20.31
N THR A 222 -4.19 -0.99 21.47
CA THR A 222 -3.61 -0.93 22.82
C THR A 222 -3.91 -2.17 23.68
N ALA A 223 -4.69 -3.15 23.21
CA ALA A 223 -5.07 -4.34 23.99
C ALA A 223 -4.33 -5.61 23.54
N VAL A 224 -4.08 -6.50 24.51
CA VAL A 224 -3.49 -7.84 24.33
C VAL A 224 -4.37 -8.68 23.41
N ASP A 225 -3.69 -9.46 22.57
CA ASP A 225 -4.25 -10.36 21.58
C ASP A 225 -5.37 -11.25 22.15
N SER A 226 -6.63 -10.92 21.82
CA SER A 226 -7.81 -11.54 22.41
C SER A 226 -8.36 -12.61 21.48
N LEU A 227 -8.51 -13.84 21.96
CA LEU A 227 -9.17 -14.91 21.20
C LEU A 227 -10.65 -14.55 21.00
N ILE A 228 -11.08 -14.33 19.76
CA ILE A 228 -12.45 -13.92 19.43
C ILE A 228 -13.27 -15.05 18.80
N GLN A 229 -12.61 -16.06 18.22
CA GLN A 229 -13.28 -17.24 17.66
C GLN A 229 -12.32 -18.44 17.68
N ARG A 230 -12.88 -19.63 17.92
CA ARG A 230 -12.22 -20.92 17.74
C ARG A 230 -13.16 -21.84 16.98
N PHE A 231 -12.66 -22.52 15.96
CA PHE A 231 -13.42 -23.59 15.29
C PHE A 231 -12.55 -24.82 15.04
N LYS A 232 -13.18 -25.98 15.02
CA LYS A 232 -12.55 -27.27 14.72
C LYS A 232 -13.11 -27.78 13.41
N GLY A 233 -12.29 -28.48 12.64
CA GLY A 233 -12.69 -29.08 11.38
C GLY A 233 -12.02 -30.42 11.13
N SER A 234 -12.49 -31.10 10.09
CA SER A 234 -11.96 -32.38 9.62
C SER A 234 -11.17 -32.19 8.33
N GLY A 235 -9.91 -32.64 8.33
CA GLY A 235 -8.98 -32.49 7.21
C GLY A 235 -9.09 -33.56 6.12
N GLU A 236 -10.12 -34.41 6.13
CA GLU A 236 -10.27 -35.49 5.14
C GLU A 236 -10.31 -35.00 3.69
N LYS A 237 -10.85 -33.80 3.46
CA LYS A 237 -10.85 -33.17 2.13
C LYS A 237 -9.47 -32.65 1.71
N GLY A 238 -8.50 -32.59 2.62
CA GLY A 238 -7.17 -32.02 2.38
C GLY A 238 -7.12 -30.48 2.36
N TYR A 239 -8.26 -29.80 2.47
CA TYR A 239 -8.36 -28.35 2.55
C TYR A 239 -9.56 -27.95 3.43
N PHE A 240 -9.61 -26.67 3.80
CA PHE A 240 -10.79 -26.07 4.40
C PHE A 240 -10.99 -24.64 3.88
N ASN A 241 -12.23 -24.17 3.90
CA ASN A 241 -12.60 -22.82 3.52
C ASN A 241 -13.83 -22.40 4.32
N GLU A 242 -13.60 -21.59 5.35
CA GLU A 242 -14.60 -21.17 6.31
C GLU A 242 -14.77 -19.65 6.29
N THR A 243 -15.98 -19.18 6.58
CA THR A 243 -16.27 -17.74 6.66
C THR A 243 -16.84 -17.42 8.02
N ILE A 244 -16.21 -16.49 8.73
CA ILE A 244 -16.59 -16.07 10.07
C ILE A 244 -17.09 -14.63 10.01
N PHE A 245 -18.28 -14.36 10.52
CA PHE A 245 -18.80 -13.01 10.64
C PHE A 245 -18.20 -12.31 11.87
N ILE A 246 -17.60 -11.14 11.69
CA ILE A 246 -17.05 -10.29 12.75
C ILE A 246 -17.98 -9.09 12.93
N PRO A 247 -18.73 -8.99 14.04
CA PRO A 247 -19.64 -7.86 14.28
C PRO A 247 -18.91 -6.51 14.33
N SER A 248 -19.57 -5.45 13.88
CA SER A 248 -18.98 -4.10 13.80
C SER A 248 -18.48 -3.58 15.17
N ASN A 249 -19.12 -3.98 16.27
CA ASN A 249 -18.71 -3.60 17.63
C ASN A 249 -17.34 -4.16 18.07
N LYS A 250 -16.78 -5.14 17.36
CA LYS A 250 -15.43 -5.67 17.61
C LYS A 250 -14.33 -4.77 17.03
N PHE A 251 -14.65 -3.90 16.07
CA PHE A 251 -13.71 -2.98 15.45
C PHE A 251 -13.59 -1.69 16.28
N SER A 252 -12.89 -1.76 17.42
CA SER A 252 -12.78 -0.63 18.38
C SER A 252 -11.60 0.31 18.14
N SER A 253 -10.89 0.14 17.02
CA SER A 253 -9.74 0.96 16.64
C SER A 253 -9.72 1.25 15.14
N LEU A 254 -8.97 2.27 14.71
CA LEU A 254 -8.80 2.56 13.27
C LEU A 254 -8.08 1.42 12.55
N LYS A 255 -7.12 0.76 13.21
CA LYS A 255 -6.41 -0.42 12.71
C LYS A 255 -6.64 -1.59 13.67
N ASN A 256 -7.27 -2.64 13.15
CA ASN A 256 -7.62 -3.86 13.89
C ASN A 256 -6.81 -5.01 13.30
N ASP A 257 -5.91 -5.60 14.09
CA ASP A 257 -4.98 -6.64 13.65
C ASP A 257 -5.54 -8.02 14.01
N PHE A 258 -5.72 -8.88 13.01
CA PHE A 258 -6.18 -10.26 13.18
C PHE A 258 -4.99 -11.21 13.05
N ARG A 259 -4.85 -12.12 14.01
CA ARG A 259 -3.89 -13.22 13.98
C ARG A 259 -4.65 -14.54 13.92
N ILE A 260 -4.41 -15.30 12.86
CA ILE A 260 -5.06 -16.58 12.58
C ILE A 260 -4.03 -17.67 12.79
N VAL A 261 -4.32 -18.62 13.66
CA VAL A 261 -3.44 -19.74 14.00
C VAL A 261 -4.14 -21.05 13.65
N LEU A 262 -3.55 -21.82 12.74
CA LEU A 262 -4.02 -23.15 12.36
C LEU A 262 -3.16 -24.18 13.08
N ASN A 263 -3.80 -25.01 13.91
CA ASN A 263 -3.16 -26.08 14.67
C ASN A 263 -3.61 -27.43 14.14
N GLN A 264 -2.66 -28.31 13.80
CA GLN A 264 -2.94 -29.70 13.46
C GLN A 264 -1.82 -30.61 13.98
N LYS A 265 -2.17 -31.55 14.85
CA LYS A 265 -1.21 -32.44 15.54
C LYS A 265 -0.12 -31.62 16.28
N LYS A 266 1.14 -31.68 15.82
CA LYS A 266 2.28 -30.93 16.38
C LYS A 266 2.72 -29.76 15.48
N SER A 267 1.97 -29.47 14.43
CA SER A 267 2.31 -28.44 13.44
C SER A 267 1.34 -27.28 13.53
N THR A 268 1.88 -26.07 13.42
CA THR A 268 1.13 -24.83 13.45
C THR A 268 1.56 -23.94 12.28
N ASP A 269 0.60 -23.27 11.65
CA ASP A 269 0.86 -22.15 10.73
C ASP A 269 0.11 -20.91 11.20
N GLU A 270 0.66 -19.74 10.94
CA GLU A 270 0.10 -18.45 11.36
C GLU A 270 0.03 -17.47 10.18
N LYS A 271 -1.05 -16.68 10.15
CA LYS A 271 -1.17 -15.51 9.28
C LYS A 271 -1.69 -14.30 10.06
N LYS A 272 -1.17 -13.12 9.70
CA LYS A 272 -1.65 -11.84 10.22
C LYS A 272 -2.22 -10.99 9.10
N VAL A 273 -3.38 -10.38 9.34
CA VAL A 273 -4.01 -9.41 8.43
C VAL A 273 -4.59 -8.25 9.22
N SER A 274 -4.49 -7.04 8.66
CA SER A 274 -5.02 -5.83 9.30
C SER A 274 -6.28 -5.36 8.58
N PHE A 275 -7.26 -4.91 9.36
CA PHE A 275 -8.43 -4.20 8.88
C PHE A 275 -8.40 -2.75 9.37
N ILE A 276 -8.23 -1.83 8.43
CA ILE A 276 -8.14 -0.40 8.65
C ILE A 276 -9.43 0.27 8.19
N THR A 277 -10.14 0.91 9.11
CA THR A 277 -11.32 1.70 8.81
C THR A 277 -10.93 3.11 8.39
N TYR A 278 -11.68 3.67 7.45
CA TYR A 278 -11.56 5.07 7.09
C TYR A 278 -12.44 5.91 8.03
N LYS A 279 -11.89 6.99 8.56
CA LYS A 279 -12.62 7.96 9.37
C LYS A 279 -12.47 9.35 8.72
N PRO A 280 -13.57 10.00 8.32
CA PRO A 280 -13.54 11.36 7.77
C PRO A 280 -12.76 12.31 8.67
N GLY A 281 -11.97 13.21 8.08
CA GLY A 281 -11.14 14.14 8.85
C GLY A 281 -9.95 13.50 9.58
N VAL A 282 -9.57 12.26 9.28
CA VAL A 282 -8.33 11.62 9.77
C VAL A 282 -7.39 11.32 8.61
N SER A 283 -6.12 11.71 8.76
CA SER A 283 -5.08 11.46 7.76
C SER A 283 -4.87 9.97 7.47
N ASN A 284 -4.44 9.67 6.25
CA ASN A 284 -4.19 8.33 5.76
C ASN A 284 -3.03 7.62 6.45
N PHE A 285 -2.14 8.40 7.06
CA PHE A 285 -0.98 7.93 7.80
C PHE A 285 -1.30 7.70 9.29
N VAL A 286 -2.50 8.05 9.75
CA VAL A 286 -2.93 7.89 11.14
C VAL A 286 -3.69 6.58 11.32
N HIS A 287 -3.11 5.67 12.12
CA HIS A 287 -3.71 4.37 12.46
C HIS A 287 -4.04 4.23 13.95
N ASN A 288 -3.51 5.12 14.78
CA ASN A 288 -3.74 5.16 16.22
C ASN A 288 -3.75 6.63 16.68
N ILE A 289 -4.89 7.09 17.20
CA ILE A 289 -5.08 8.50 17.60
C ILE A 289 -4.23 8.87 18.81
N ASP A 290 -4.02 7.97 19.77
CA ASP A 290 -3.15 8.25 20.92
C ASP A 290 -1.69 8.48 20.49
N LEU A 291 -1.20 7.67 19.54
CA LEU A 291 0.14 7.89 18.96
C LEU A 291 0.18 9.17 18.13
N ALA A 292 -0.86 9.42 17.34
CA ALA A 292 -0.96 10.62 16.52
C ALA A 292 -0.93 11.91 17.36
N LEU A 293 -1.61 11.92 18.51
CA LEU A 293 -1.58 13.03 19.48
C LEU A 293 -0.18 13.22 20.09
N LYS A 294 0.56 12.14 20.37
CA LYS A 294 1.96 12.25 20.82
C LYS A 294 2.84 12.86 19.74
N GLN A 295 2.63 12.45 18.49
CA GLN A 295 3.39 12.93 17.33
C GLN A 295 3.16 14.42 17.10
N MET A 296 1.97 14.96 17.41
CA MET A 296 1.64 16.39 17.34
C MET A 296 2.50 17.30 18.24
N LYS A 297 3.50 16.78 18.96
CA LYS A 297 4.44 17.59 19.76
C LYS A 297 5.08 18.74 18.98
N TYR A 298 5.17 18.69 17.66
CA TYR A 298 5.78 19.75 16.85
C TYR A 298 4.80 20.86 16.43
N VAL A 299 3.49 20.66 16.62
CA VAL A 299 2.44 21.59 16.18
C VAL A 299 1.49 22.02 17.31
N MET A 300 1.50 21.32 18.44
CA MET A 300 0.71 21.67 19.61
C MET A 300 1.36 22.75 20.46
N THR A 301 0.54 23.63 21.05
CA THR A 301 0.95 24.56 22.11
C THR A 301 1.11 23.83 23.45
N ASN A 302 1.67 24.51 24.45
CA ASN A 302 1.80 23.93 25.79
C ASN A 302 0.42 23.72 26.44
N GLU A 303 -0.50 24.66 26.26
CA GLU A 303 -1.87 24.59 26.77
C GLU A 303 -2.62 23.39 26.17
N GLU A 304 -2.50 23.17 24.86
CA GLU A 304 -3.08 22.03 24.16
C GLU A 304 -2.48 20.69 24.64
N ARG A 305 -1.17 20.64 24.90
CA ARG A 305 -0.55 19.42 25.47
C ARG A 305 -1.02 19.14 26.89
N VAL A 306 -1.24 20.18 27.69
CA VAL A 306 -1.74 20.04 29.07
C VAL A 306 -3.20 19.56 29.07
N SER A 307 -4.04 20.06 28.15
CA SER A 307 -5.45 19.67 28.07
C SER A 307 -5.68 18.19 27.75
N LEU A 308 -4.70 17.53 27.12
CA LEU A 308 -4.71 16.09 26.83
C LEU A 308 -4.45 15.19 28.05
N LYS A 309 -3.84 15.71 29.12
CA LYS A 309 -3.48 14.90 30.28
C LYS A 309 -4.74 14.42 31.01
N GLY A 310 -4.81 13.13 31.32
CA GLY A 310 -5.93 12.52 32.06
C GLY A 310 -7.22 12.32 31.26
N GLN A 311 -7.25 12.64 29.97
CA GLN A 311 -8.45 12.49 29.15
C GLN A 311 -8.75 11.03 28.78
N SER A 312 -10.04 10.70 28.73
CA SER A 312 -10.52 9.40 28.23
C SER A 312 -10.21 9.22 26.74
N LYS A 313 -10.17 7.98 26.24
CA LYS A 313 -9.94 7.70 24.81
C LYS A 313 -10.94 8.44 23.91
N LYS A 314 -12.23 8.40 24.25
CA LYS A 314 -13.29 9.10 23.50
C LYS A 314 -13.05 10.62 23.46
N ASN A 315 -12.64 11.21 24.58
CA ASN A 315 -12.34 12.63 24.65
C ASN A 315 -11.09 12.99 23.83
N LYS A 316 -10.04 12.16 23.89
CA LYS A 316 -8.84 12.35 23.07
C LYS A 316 -9.14 12.32 21.59
N GLU A 317 -10.00 11.42 21.14
CA GLU A 317 -10.45 11.42 19.73
C GLU A 317 -11.14 12.74 19.38
N GLN A 318 -12.05 13.22 20.22
CA GLN A 318 -12.73 14.49 19.98
C GLN A 318 -11.75 15.68 19.95
N ILE A 319 -10.80 15.72 20.89
CA ILE A 319 -9.76 16.75 20.94
C ILE A 319 -8.90 16.71 19.67
N PHE A 320 -8.49 15.52 19.22
CA PHE A 320 -7.76 15.35 17.96
C PHE A 320 -8.51 15.99 16.78
N TYR A 321 -9.82 15.73 16.64
CA TYR A 321 -10.62 16.35 15.58
C TYR A 321 -10.68 17.87 15.70
N THR A 322 -10.93 18.39 16.90
CA THR A 322 -11.03 19.83 17.12
C THR A 322 -9.73 20.54 16.73
N LEU A 323 -8.59 20.05 17.22
CA LEU A 323 -7.29 20.66 16.97
C LEU A 323 -6.91 20.70 15.49
N TRP A 324 -7.21 19.62 14.75
CA TRP A 324 -6.95 19.59 13.32
C TRP A 324 -7.97 20.39 12.53
N LYS A 325 -9.25 20.42 12.93
CA LYS A 325 -10.27 21.23 12.28
C LYS A 325 -9.96 22.73 12.37
N GLU A 326 -9.44 23.19 13.51
CA GLU A 326 -8.99 24.59 13.68
C GLU A 326 -7.79 24.95 12.80
N ARG A 327 -7.03 23.94 12.37
CA ARG A 327 -5.83 24.09 11.52
C ARG A 327 -6.08 23.70 10.06
N ASP A 328 -7.34 23.52 9.66
CA ASP A 328 -7.71 23.10 8.31
C ASP A 328 -7.65 24.30 7.34
N PRO A 329 -6.73 24.30 6.35
CA PRO A 329 -6.68 25.36 5.36
C PRO A 329 -7.89 25.36 4.41
N THR A 330 -8.55 24.21 4.22
CA THR A 330 -9.68 24.05 3.30
C THR A 330 -10.89 23.38 3.97
N PRO A 331 -11.55 24.04 4.95
CA PRO A 331 -12.59 23.44 5.78
C PRO A 331 -13.87 23.03 5.01
N THR A 332 -13.96 23.38 3.73
CA THR A 332 -15.05 22.96 2.84
C THR A 332 -14.86 21.56 2.26
N THR A 333 -13.70 20.93 2.46
CA THR A 333 -13.42 19.58 2.01
C THR A 333 -13.44 18.58 3.17
N GLU A 334 -13.57 17.28 2.87
CA GLU A 334 -13.49 16.22 3.87
C GLU A 334 -12.03 15.97 4.34
N TYR A 335 -11.07 16.62 3.69
CA TYR A 335 -9.66 16.28 3.74
C TYR A 335 -8.85 17.49 4.18
N ASN A 336 -8.20 17.38 5.34
CA ASN A 336 -7.29 18.42 5.80
C ASN A 336 -5.90 18.19 5.19
N GLU A 337 -5.52 19.04 4.23
CA GLU A 337 -4.24 18.94 3.53
C GLU A 337 -3.05 19.07 4.49
N LEU A 338 -3.13 19.96 5.46
CA LEU A 338 -2.07 20.20 6.43
C LEU A 338 -1.84 18.97 7.31
N MET A 339 -2.92 18.33 7.77
CA MET A 339 -2.85 17.10 8.54
C MET A 339 -2.21 15.97 7.73
N GLU A 340 -2.59 15.81 6.46
CA GLU A 340 -1.96 14.78 5.63
C GLU A 340 -0.48 15.07 5.41
N GLU A 341 -0.11 16.30 5.07
CA GLU A 341 1.29 16.66 4.88
C GLU A 341 2.09 16.38 6.16
N TYR A 342 1.56 16.79 7.31
CA TYR A 342 2.19 16.56 8.60
C TYR A 342 2.42 15.07 8.90
N TYR A 343 1.37 14.26 8.86
CA TYR A 343 1.52 12.83 9.15
C TYR A 343 2.22 12.06 8.04
N GLY A 344 2.19 12.55 6.81
CA GLY A 344 3.00 12.04 5.70
C GLY A 344 4.50 12.25 5.94
N ARG A 345 4.88 13.42 6.49
CA ARG A 345 6.25 13.67 6.95
C ARG A 345 6.62 12.78 8.13
N VAL A 346 5.73 12.62 9.12
CA VAL A 346 5.94 11.68 10.26
C VAL A 346 6.13 10.24 9.78
N TRP A 347 5.33 9.78 8.83
CA TRP A 347 5.48 8.45 8.24
C TRP A 347 6.83 8.32 7.53
N TYR A 348 7.21 9.31 6.70
CA TYR A 348 8.48 9.30 5.99
C TYR A 348 9.67 9.23 6.95
N THR A 349 9.65 10.01 8.04
CA THR A 349 10.75 10.01 9.01
C THR A 349 10.88 8.68 9.74
N ASN A 350 9.77 8.02 10.08
CA ASN A 350 9.78 6.69 10.66
C ASN A 350 10.36 5.62 9.73
N GLU A 351 10.18 5.74 8.43
CA GLU A 351 10.71 4.77 7.45
C GLU A 351 12.19 5.00 7.09
N HIS A 352 12.71 6.21 7.28
CA HIS A 352 14.05 6.59 6.78
C HIS A 352 15.04 7.01 7.86
N PHE A 353 14.55 7.45 9.02
CA PHE A 353 15.37 8.03 10.09
C PHE A 353 15.16 7.32 11.43
N ASP A 354 14.53 6.14 11.45
CA ASP A 354 14.48 5.31 12.63
C ASP A 354 15.89 4.88 13.07
N ALA A 355 16.06 4.76 14.38
CA ALA A 355 17.29 4.29 15.02
C ALA A 355 16.90 3.64 16.36
N TRP A 356 17.52 4.05 17.46
CA TRP A 356 17.15 3.64 18.81
C TRP A 356 15.79 4.15 19.28
N GLN A 357 15.26 5.15 18.59
CA GLN A 357 13.95 5.74 18.83
C GLN A 357 13.19 5.86 17.49
N PRO A 358 11.85 5.96 17.52
CA PRO A 358 11.07 6.19 16.31
C PRO A 358 11.59 7.40 15.52
N GLY A 359 11.60 7.30 14.20
CA GLY A 359 12.17 8.32 13.33
C GLY A 359 11.63 9.72 13.58
N TRP A 360 10.34 9.87 13.91
CA TRP A 360 9.72 11.16 14.26
C TRP A 360 10.30 11.81 15.52
N GLU A 361 10.92 11.06 16.44
CA GLU A 361 11.58 11.59 17.65
C GLU A 361 13.06 11.94 17.43
N THR A 362 13.65 11.53 16.30
CA THR A 362 15.05 11.87 15.97
C THR A 362 15.20 13.32 15.57
N ASP A 363 16.41 13.86 15.68
CA ASP A 363 16.70 15.24 15.30
C ASP A 363 16.46 15.47 13.80
N ARG A 364 16.87 14.51 12.96
CA ARG A 364 16.55 14.52 11.52
C ARG A 364 15.05 14.48 11.29
N GLY A 365 14.33 13.64 12.04
CA GLY A 365 12.88 13.56 11.98
C GLY A 365 12.19 14.86 12.34
N MET A 366 12.62 15.50 13.43
CA MET A 366 12.12 16.81 13.86
C MET A 366 12.29 17.86 12.76
N ILE A 367 13.50 18.00 12.22
CA ILE A 367 13.78 18.99 11.15
C ILE A 367 12.96 18.69 9.90
N TYR A 368 12.86 17.41 9.49
CA TYR A 368 12.06 17.02 8.33
C TYR A 368 10.56 17.28 8.54
N ILE A 369 10.02 17.03 9.73
CA ILE A 369 8.61 17.29 10.03
C ILE A 369 8.31 18.79 9.99
N LEU A 370 9.16 19.61 10.59
CA LEU A 370 8.98 21.06 10.64
C LEU A 370 9.15 21.72 9.26
N PHE A 371 10.21 21.38 8.53
CA PHE A 371 10.62 22.10 7.32
C PHE A 371 10.35 21.36 6.02
N GLY A 372 10.00 20.08 6.09
CA GLY A 372 9.77 19.22 4.92
C GLY A 372 11.07 18.65 4.36
N PRO A 373 11.04 18.15 3.10
CA PRO A 373 12.24 17.66 2.45
C PRO A 373 13.25 18.81 2.23
N PRO A 374 14.54 18.60 2.53
CA PRO A 374 15.57 19.59 2.24
C PRO A 374 15.76 19.75 0.72
N ASP A 375 16.20 20.94 0.32
CA ASP A 375 16.54 21.23 -1.08
C ASP A 375 17.82 20.49 -1.49
N GLU A 376 18.76 20.33 -0.55
CA GLU A 376 20.04 19.65 -0.77
C GLU A 376 20.46 18.86 0.47
N ILE A 377 21.04 17.67 0.25
CA ILE A 377 21.67 16.85 1.28
C ILE A 377 23.12 16.59 0.89
N GLN A 378 24.06 17.13 1.66
CA GLN A 378 25.48 16.83 1.54
C GLN A 378 25.87 15.76 2.57
N ARG A 379 26.68 14.80 2.16
CA ARG A 379 27.14 13.68 3.02
C ARG A 379 28.65 13.59 2.94
N THR A 380 29.26 13.26 4.07
CA THR A 380 30.71 13.03 4.12
C THR A 380 31.02 11.61 3.67
N ASN A 381 32.03 11.45 2.82
CA ASN A 381 32.52 10.13 2.44
C ASN A 381 33.39 9.54 3.56
N PRO A 382 33.16 8.28 3.98
CA PRO A 382 34.02 7.58 4.93
C PRO A 382 35.31 7.12 4.24
N SER A 383 36.21 8.04 3.90
CA SER A 383 37.52 7.70 3.32
C SER A 383 38.63 7.59 4.36
N THR A 384 38.37 7.93 5.63
CA THR A 384 39.32 7.84 6.74
C THR A 384 38.68 7.19 7.96
N SER A 385 39.43 6.31 8.63
CA SER A 385 39.01 5.49 9.78
C SER A 385 38.63 6.26 11.04
N THR A 386 38.71 7.59 11.03
CA THR A 386 38.45 8.51 12.15
C THR A 386 37.45 9.63 11.84
N ALA A 387 36.82 9.65 10.65
CA ALA A 387 35.88 10.71 10.30
C ALA A 387 34.47 10.44 10.85
N SER A 388 33.98 11.30 11.76
CA SER A 388 32.55 11.31 12.12
C SER A 388 31.71 11.53 10.86
N LEU A 389 30.76 10.62 10.60
CA LEU A 389 29.82 10.78 9.50
C LEU A 389 28.89 11.95 9.80
N TYR A 390 28.89 12.98 8.95
CA TYR A 390 27.92 14.06 9.04
C TYR A 390 27.09 14.22 7.77
N GLN A 391 25.87 14.73 7.94
CA GLN A 391 24.97 15.18 6.89
C GLN A 391 24.66 16.66 7.08
N VAL A 392 24.69 17.43 5.99
CA VAL A 392 24.24 18.82 5.98
C VAL A 392 23.00 18.90 5.13
N TRP A 393 21.91 19.37 5.72
CA TRP A 393 20.65 19.61 5.03
C TRP A 393 20.45 21.10 4.82
N SER A 394 20.32 21.52 3.56
CA SER A 394 20.09 22.92 3.19
C SER A 394 18.63 23.16 2.82
N TYR A 395 18.06 24.23 3.37
CA TYR A 395 16.72 24.74 3.06
C TYR A 395 16.84 26.18 2.58
N TYR A 396 16.88 26.36 1.25
CA TYR A 396 17.14 27.65 0.63
C TYR A 396 16.00 28.63 0.85
N LYS A 397 14.74 28.16 0.82
CA LYS A 397 13.55 29.01 1.00
C LYS A 397 13.54 29.77 2.33
N ILE A 398 14.12 29.18 3.37
CA ILE A 398 14.20 29.76 4.72
C ILE A 398 15.63 30.14 5.11
N SER A 399 16.58 30.02 4.17
CA SER A 399 18.00 30.29 4.39
C SER A 399 18.57 29.60 5.65
N LYS A 400 18.21 28.33 5.88
CA LYS A 400 18.70 27.54 7.01
C LYS A 400 19.51 26.33 6.56
N GLN A 401 20.50 25.98 7.37
CA GLN A 401 21.24 24.73 7.26
C GLN A 401 21.20 24.00 8.59
N PHE A 402 21.04 22.68 8.53
CA PHE A 402 21.06 21.81 9.68
C PHE A 402 22.16 20.77 9.49
N VAL A 403 23.10 20.74 10.42
CA VAL A 403 24.22 19.78 10.41
C VAL A 403 23.89 18.68 11.39
N PHE A 404 23.95 17.44 10.92
CA PHE A 404 23.73 16.25 11.72
C PHE A 404 24.99 15.41 11.77
N ARG A 405 25.42 15.02 12.96
CA ARG A 405 26.60 14.19 13.20
C ARG A 405 26.18 12.84 13.77
N ASP A 406 26.65 11.76 13.17
CA ASP A 406 26.51 10.42 13.76
C ASP A 406 27.46 10.32 14.96
N GLN A 407 26.89 10.27 16.16
CA GLN A 407 27.69 10.25 17.39
C GLN A 407 28.33 8.88 17.62
N ASN A 408 27.67 7.80 17.19
CA ASN A 408 28.01 6.45 17.62
C ASN A 408 28.38 5.52 16.45
N GLY A 409 28.27 5.98 15.19
CA GLY A 409 28.58 5.19 14.00
C GLY A 409 27.51 4.16 13.62
N PHE A 410 26.37 4.19 14.31
CA PHE A 410 25.23 3.29 14.10
C PHE A 410 24.04 4.00 13.43
N GLY A 411 24.24 5.18 12.86
CA GLY A 411 23.19 5.96 12.21
C GLY A 411 22.36 6.83 13.15
N ASP A 412 22.81 7.06 14.39
CA ASP A 412 22.17 7.99 15.33
C ASP A 412 22.67 9.42 15.11
N TYR A 413 22.14 10.03 14.05
CA TYR A 413 22.47 11.39 13.64
C TYR A 413 21.82 12.42 14.56
N ARG A 414 22.66 13.14 15.32
CA ARG A 414 22.26 14.24 16.22
C ARG A 414 22.56 15.60 15.62
N LEU A 415 21.71 16.57 15.93
CA LEU A 415 21.91 17.95 15.49
C LEU A 415 23.15 18.53 16.18
N ASP A 416 24.08 19.06 15.40
CA ASP A 416 25.34 19.60 15.91
C ASP A 416 25.11 20.88 16.75
N THR A 417 24.08 21.66 16.40
CA THR A 417 23.63 22.85 17.11
C THR A 417 22.17 22.73 17.53
N PRO A 418 21.83 22.86 18.83
CA PRO A 418 20.44 22.71 19.29
C PRO A 418 19.47 23.65 18.57
N PHE A 419 18.37 23.11 18.07
CA PHE A 419 17.28 23.90 17.51
C PHE A 419 16.38 24.40 18.65
N LEU A 420 16.56 25.67 19.06
CA LEU A 420 15.74 26.33 20.07
C LEU A 420 14.43 26.88 19.47
N GLY A 421 13.64 25.99 18.85
CA GLY A 421 12.31 26.32 18.33
C GLY A 421 12.29 27.29 17.14
N ALA A 422 11.19 27.30 16.40
CA ALA A 422 10.78 28.52 15.71
C ALA A 422 10.13 29.37 16.78
N GLY A 423 10.71 30.51 17.15
CA GLY A 423 9.91 31.58 17.73
C GLY A 423 8.82 31.88 16.69
N LEU A 424 7.62 31.37 16.94
CA LEU A 424 6.40 31.72 16.21
C LEU A 424 5.85 33.01 16.81
#